data_AF-X0ZK03-F1
#
_entry.id   AF-X0ZK03-F1
#
_cell.length_a   1.000
_cell.length_b   1.000
_cell.length_c   1.000
_cell.angle_alpha   90.00
_cell.angle_beta   90.00
_cell.angle_gamma   90.00
#
_symmetry.space_group_name_H-M   'P 1'
#
loop_
_entity.id
_entity.type
_entity.pdbx_description
1 polymer ?
#
loop_
_entity_poly.entity_id
_entity_poly.type
_entity_poly.pdbx_seq_one_letter_code
_entity_poly.pdbx_strand_id
1 'polypeptide(L)'
;KKAVEEAEGIPGRMEEVISQPFKIFVDYAFTPNALEKVYQTLKPENGKIIAVLGACGGGRDKWKRPELGKLAAKYCNEIIVTNEDPYDEDPMEIIEQVA
;
A
#
# COMPACT_ATOMS: atom_id res chain seq x y z
N LYS A 1 11.25 4.35 -29.68
CA LYS A 1 11.93 3.94 -28.43
C LYS A 1 12.19 5.15 -27.53
N LYS A 2 12.83 6.21 -28.04
CA LYS A 2 13.07 7.48 -27.34
C LYS A 2 11.92 7.98 -26.43
N ALA A 3 10.69 8.07 -26.95
CA ALA A 3 9.54 8.53 -26.15
C ALA A 3 9.19 7.67 -24.92
N VAL A 4 9.49 6.36 -24.94
CA VAL A 4 9.26 5.47 -23.79
C VAL A 4 10.43 5.54 -22.80
N GLU A 5 11.64 5.78 -23.29
CA GLU A 5 12.85 5.93 -22.46
C GLU A 5 12.85 7.27 -21.70
N GLU A 6 12.23 8.30 -22.26
CA GLU A 6 12.09 9.63 -21.66
C GLU A 6 10.81 9.79 -20.82
N ALA A 7 9.95 8.77 -20.78
CA ALA A 7 8.73 8.81 -19.99
C ALA A 7 9.06 8.72 -18.50
N GLU A 8 8.63 9.72 -17.73
CA GLU A 8 8.76 9.71 -16.28
C GLU A 8 7.66 8.87 -15.61
N GLY A 9 7.91 8.47 -14.36
CA GLY A 9 6.92 7.79 -13.54
C GLY A 9 5.67 8.65 -13.30
N ILE A 10 4.53 8.01 -13.09
CA ILE A 10 3.29 8.70 -12.73
C ILE A 10 3.30 8.93 -11.22
N PRO A 11 3.08 10.17 -10.73
CA PRO A 11 3.00 10.44 -9.29
C PRO A 11 1.98 9.52 -8.59
N GLY A 12 2.37 8.95 -7.46
CA GLY A 12 1.58 7.99 -6.67
C GLY A 12 1.34 6.64 -7.35
N ARG A 13 2.17 6.23 -8.32
CA ARG A 13 2.14 4.89 -8.95
C ARG A 13 3.54 4.29 -8.95
N MET A 14 3.83 3.45 -7.96
CA MET A 14 5.15 2.89 -7.69
C MET A 14 6.23 3.98 -7.69
N GLU A 15 5.89 5.14 -7.13
CA GLU A 15 6.77 6.32 -7.12
C GLU A 15 7.85 6.13 -6.06
N GLU A 16 9.11 5.99 -6.48
CA GLU A 16 10.27 5.97 -5.57
C GLU A 16 10.57 7.40 -5.10
N VAL A 17 10.25 7.70 -3.84
CA VAL A 17 10.42 9.06 -3.25
C VAL A 17 11.72 9.20 -2.46
N ILE A 18 12.26 8.09 -1.95
CA ILE A 18 13.57 8.03 -1.28
C ILE A 18 14.28 6.77 -1.76
N SER A 19 15.57 6.89 -2.06
CA SER A 19 16.41 5.79 -2.52
C SER A 19 17.45 5.33 -1.50
N GLN A 20 17.79 6.16 -0.51
CA GLN A 20 18.81 5.91 0.52
C GLN A 20 18.43 6.58 1.86
N PRO A 21 18.80 6.00 3.02
CA PRO A 21 19.56 4.75 3.19
C PRO A 21 18.72 3.49 2.93
N PHE A 22 17.41 3.64 2.74
CA PHE A 22 16.49 2.60 2.31
C PHE A 22 15.51 3.19 1.29
N LYS A 23 14.82 2.34 0.55
CA LYS A 23 13.86 2.79 -0.47
C LYS A 23 12.50 3.06 0.15
N ILE A 24 11.84 4.14 -0.28
CA ILE A 24 10.43 4.42 0.02
C ILE A 24 9.67 4.55 -1.27
N PHE A 25 8.57 3.82 -1.35
CA PHE A 25 7.65 3.86 -2.49
C PHE A 25 6.29 4.37 -2.04
N VAL A 26 5.68 5.23 -2.85
CA VAL A 26 4.29 5.69 -2.70
C VAL A 26 3.47 5.09 -3.84
N ASP A 27 2.39 4.41 -3.49
CA ASP A 27 1.45 3.82 -4.45
C ASP A 27 0.00 3.97 -3.96
N TYR A 28 -0.91 4.12 -4.91
CA TYR A 28 -2.34 4.32 -4.67
C TYR A 28 -3.15 3.01 -4.58
N ALA A 29 -2.51 1.85 -4.54
CA ALA A 29 -3.17 0.55 -4.51
C ALA A 29 -4.12 0.36 -3.32
N PHE A 30 -5.40 0.72 -3.50
CA PHE A 30 -6.45 0.58 -2.49
C PHE A 30 -7.31 -0.69 -2.63
N THR A 31 -7.03 -1.52 -3.63
CA THR A 31 -7.74 -2.80 -3.87
C THR A 31 -6.80 -3.98 -3.60
N PRO A 32 -7.30 -5.15 -3.14
CA PRO A 32 -6.45 -6.31 -2.86
C PRO A 32 -5.57 -6.73 -4.04
N ASN A 33 -6.13 -6.78 -5.25
CA ASN A 33 -5.38 -7.15 -6.45
C ASN A 33 -4.27 -6.14 -6.81
N ALA A 34 -4.52 -4.84 -6.64
CA ALA A 34 -3.48 -3.83 -6.89
C ALA A 34 -2.37 -3.93 -5.84
N LEU A 35 -2.75 -4.08 -4.56
CA LEU A 35 -1.80 -4.16 -3.45
C LEU A 35 -0.90 -5.40 -3.56
N GLU A 36 -1.48 -6.55 -3.95
CA GLU A 36 -0.70 -7.77 -4.18
C GLU A 36 0.35 -7.58 -5.28
N LYS A 37 0.00 -6.88 -6.38
CA LYS A 37 0.96 -6.59 -7.46
C LYS A 37 2.09 -5.67 -7.01
N VAL A 38 1.80 -4.67 -6.17
CA VAL A 38 2.81 -3.80 -5.57
C VAL A 38 3.80 -4.64 -4.78
N TYR A 39 3.33 -5.50 -3.87
CA TYR A 39 4.20 -6.35 -3.07
C TYR A 39 5.01 -7.36 -3.89
N GLN A 40 4.41 -7.97 -4.91
CA GLN A 40 5.12 -8.88 -5.81
C GLN A 40 6.22 -8.16 -6.61
N THR A 41 5.99 -6.90 -6.98
CA THR A 41 6.97 -6.07 -7.71
C THR A 41 8.11 -5.61 -6.81
N LEU A 42 7.80 -5.20 -5.58
CA LEU A 42 8.79 -4.68 -4.63
C LEU A 42 9.64 -5.77 -3.96
N LYS A 43 9.22 -7.04 -4.03
CA LYS A 43 9.85 -8.17 -3.33
C LYS A 43 11.37 -8.13 -3.47
N PRO A 44 12.11 -7.71 -2.42
CA PRO A 44 13.55 -7.54 -2.52
C PRO A 44 14.24 -8.90 -2.53
N GLU A 45 15.35 -9.02 -3.26
CA GLU A 45 16.20 -10.22 -3.19
C GLU A 45 16.77 -10.41 -1.78
N ASN A 46 17.18 -9.30 -1.15
CA ASN A 46 17.64 -9.22 0.23
C ASN A 46 17.02 -8.00 0.89
N GLY A 47 16.34 -8.18 2.03
CA GLY A 47 15.76 -7.07 2.78
C GLY A 47 14.44 -7.43 3.44
N LYS A 48 13.80 -6.41 4.02
CA LYS A 48 12.48 -6.50 4.62
C LYS A 48 11.56 -5.47 3.96
N ILE A 49 10.27 -5.79 3.90
CA ILE A 49 9.23 -4.82 3.52
C ILE A 49 8.53 -4.36 4.79
N ILE A 50 8.43 -3.04 4.95
CA ILE A 50 7.59 -2.39 5.97
C ILE A 50 6.42 -1.76 5.21
N ALA A 51 5.19 -2.16 5.52
CA ALA A 51 4.00 -1.58 4.94
C ALA A 51 3.39 -0.53 5.88
N VAL A 52 3.00 0.61 5.31
CA VAL A 52 2.14 1.60 5.96
C VAL A 52 0.87 1.67 5.14
N LEU A 53 -0.26 1.25 5.72
CA LEU A 53 -1.52 1.17 4.99
C LEU A 53 -2.72 1.40 5.91
N GLY A 54 -3.84 1.75 5.29
CA GLY A 54 -5.14 1.84 5.94
C GLY A 54 -6.22 1.33 5.01
N ALA A 55 -7.44 1.77 5.27
CA ALA A 55 -8.54 1.63 4.33
C ALA A 55 -9.45 2.85 4.39
N CYS A 56 -10.08 3.14 3.26
CA CYS A 56 -11.14 4.14 3.18
C CYS A 56 -12.40 3.75 4.01
N GLY A 57 -12.98 4.75 4.66
CA GLY A 57 -14.25 4.71 5.39
C GLY A 57 -15.47 5.14 4.58
N GLY A 58 -16.51 5.58 5.28
CA GLY A 58 -17.76 6.07 4.71
C GLY A 58 -18.74 5.03 4.17
N GLY A 59 -18.79 3.87 4.83
CA GLY A 59 -19.75 2.79 4.59
C GLY A 59 -19.46 1.95 3.34
N ARG A 60 -18.41 2.25 2.60
CA ARG A 60 -18.08 1.62 1.31
C ARG A 60 -16.99 0.58 1.45
N ASP A 61 -17.05 -0.43 0.60
CA ASP A 61 -15.98 -1.42 0.37
C ASP A 61 -15.39 -2.07 1.63
N LYS A 62 -16.17 -2.18 2.73
CA LYS A 62 -15.69 -2.77 4.00
C LYS A 62 -15.14 -4.20 3.82
N TRP A 63 -15.67 -4.93 2.82
CA TRP A 63 -15.24 -6.28 2.45
C TRP A 63 -13.74 -6.39 2.17
N LYS A 64 -13.07 -5.33 1.70
CA LYS A 64 -11.66 -5.37 1.34
C LYS A 64 -10.73 -5.21 2.55
N ARG A 65 -11.20 -4.60 3.64
CA ARG A 65 -10.38 -4.27 4.84
C ARG A 65 -9.60 -5.47 5.37
N PRO A 66 -10.24 -6.62 5.67
CA PRO A 66 -9.50 -7.80 6.12
C PRO A 66 -8.58 -8.39 5.03
N GLU A 67 -8.91 -8.21 3.75
CA GLU A 67 -8.07 -8.70 2.65
C GLU A 67 -6.79 -7.88 2.50
N LEU A 68 -6.85 -6.55 2.71
CA LEU A 68 -5.67 -5.68 2.72
C LEU A 68 -4.71 -6.08 3.85
N GLY A 69 -5.23 -6.32 5.05
CA GLY A 69 -4.48 -6.82 6.20
C GLY A 69 -3.80 -8.16 5.93
N LYS A 70 -4.56 -9.15 5.44
CA LYS A 70 -4.03 -10.47 5.09
C LYS A 70 -2.91 -10.41 4.06
N LEU A 71 -3.04 -9.55 3.05
CA LEU A 71 -1.99 -9.35 2.05
C LEU A 71 -0.75 -8.72 2.67
N ALA A 72 -0.90 -7.67 3.48
CA ALA A 72 0.22 -7.07 4.19
C ALA A 72 0.93 -8.12 5.08
N ALA A 73 0.19 -8.94 5.83
CA ALA A 73 0.71 -10.03 6.66
C ALA A 73 1.44 -11.12 5.87
N LYS A 74 1.01 -11.39 4.64
CA LYS A 74 1.62 -12.39 3.76
C LYS A 74 2.96 -11.91 3.19
N TYR A 75 3.06 -10.63 2.84
CA TYR A 75 4.19 -10.12 2.05
C TYR A 75 5.18 -9.25 2.83
N CYS A 76 4.76 -8.66 3.96
CA CYS A 76 5.55 -7.70 4.71
C CYS A 76 6.07 -8.28 6.01
N ASN A 77 7.19 -7.75 6.48
CA ASN A 77 7.81 -8.16 7.74
C ASN A 77 7.29 -7.33 8.91
N GLU A 78 6.95 -6.07 8.66
CA GLU A 78 6.36 -5.15 9.61
C GLU A 78 5.22 -4.40 8.93
N ILE A 79 4.17 -4.13 9.70
CA ILE A 79 2.93 -3.53 9.19
C ILE A 79 2.50 -2.45 10.18
N ILE A 80 2.33 -1.25 9.65
CA ILE A 80 1.81 -0.09 10.36
C ILE A 80 0.43 0.18 9.76
N VAL A 81 -0.61 -0.28 10.46
CA VAL A 81 -1.99 0.03 10.10
C VAL A 81 -2.30 1.42 10.64
N THR A 82 -2.75 2.32 9.77
CA THR A 82 -3.03 3.73 10.09
C THR A 82 -4.33 4.20 9.46
N ASN A 83 -4.78 5.38 9.88
CA ASN A 83 -5.88 6.08 9.23
C ASN A 83 -5.49 6.51 7.81
N GLU A 84 -6.43 6.33 6.86
CA GLU A 84 -6.33 6.81 5.48
C GLU A 84 -7.36 7.94 5.30
N ASP A 85 -8.57 7.63 4.84
CA ASP A 85 -9.68 8.56 4.67
C ASP A 85 -10.93 7.99 5.38
N PRO A 86 -11.18 8.34 6.67
CA PRO A 86 -12.22 7.68 7.48
C PRO A 86 -13.64 8.19 7.18
N TYR A 87 -13.76 9.42 6.65
CA TYR A 87 -15.02 10.12 6.44
C TYR A 87 -15.90 10.14 7.70
N ASP A 88 -17.06 9.50 7.65
CA ASP A 88 -18.05 9.39 8.73
C ASP A 88 -17.94 8.10 9.56
N GLU A 89 -16.99 7.20 9.25
CA GLU A 89 -16.69 6.03 10.08
C GLU A 89 -15.61 6.35 11.13
N ASP A 90 -15.65 5.66 12.27
CA ASP A 90 -14.59 5.76 13.28
C ASP A 90 -13.27 5.18 12.70
N PRO A 91 -12.18 5.97 12.64
CA PRO A 91 -10.87 5.49 12.18
C PRO A 91 -10.39 4.23 12.90
N MET A 92 -10.69 4.09 14.19
CA MET A 92 -10.26 2.93 14.97
C MET A 92 -11.00 1.66 14.55
N GLU A 93 -12.29 1.74 14.27
CA GLU A 93 -13.05 0.60 13.75
C GLU A 93 -12.50 0.13 12.39
N ILE A 94 -12.06 1.07 11.54
CA ILE A 94 -11.44 0.72 10.26
C ILE A 94 -10.10 0.03 10.47
N ILE A 95 -9.25 0.58 11.35
CA ILE A 95 -7.94 0.02 11.70
C ILE A 95 -8.09 -1.41 12.24
N GLU A 96 -9.04 -1.64 13.15
CA GLU A 96 -9.32 -2.96 13.72
C GLU A 96 -9.85 -3.97 12.70
N GLN A 97 -10.51 -3.52 11.64
CA GLN A 97 -10.97 -4.39 10.55
C GLN A 97 -9.86 -4.74 9.54
N VAL A 98 -8.78 -3.94 9.50
CA VAL A 98 -7.61 -4.19 8.66
C VAL A 98 -6.57 -5.03 9.41
N ALA A 99 -6.38 -4.82 10.73
CA ALA A 99 -5.43 -5.55 11.56
C ALA A 99 -5.84 -7.01 11.81
#